data_AF-A0A971EFZ0-F1
#
_entry.id   AF-A0A971EFZ0-F1
#
_cell.length_a   1.000
_cell.length_b   1.000
_cell.length_c   1.000
_cell.angle_alpha   90.00
_cell.angle_beta   90.00
_cell.angle_gamma   90.00
#
_symmetry.space_group_name_H-M   'P 1'
#
loop_
_entity.id
_entity.type
_entity.pdbx_description
1 polymer ?
#
loop_
_entity_poly.entity_id
_entity_poly.type
_entity_poly.pdbx_seq_one_letter_code
_entity_poly.pdbx_strand_id
1 'polypeptide(L)'
;YYHNAPIFWIRAHSFVPFFKSERDGIKISTQLKSLFFETKSKSKAASGVLCSTLFYIWWLTVSDCYHLNKPEIDSFPIDLNNKALIERLSTISEQLEIDLKSKAKRRIYKYETSGRVEYDEFYLKKSKYIIDEIDAVLAEHYGFTPEELDFIINYDIKYRMGKELGEDEDDE
;
A
#
# COMPACT_ATOMS: atom_id res chain seq x y z
N TYR A 1 1.92 -5.30 -7.79
CA TYR A 1 1.46 -6.33 -6.84
C TYR A 1 0.75 -5.66 -5.68
N TYR A 2 -0.27 -6.27 -5.12
CA TYR A 2 -0.98 -5.73 -3.95
C TYR A 2 -1.38 -6.85 -2.98
N HIS A 3 -1.47 -6.53 -1.70
CA HIS A 3 -1.92 -7.45 -0.66
C HIS A 3 -3.45 -7.46 -0.62
N ASN A 4 -4.08 -8.64 -0.76
CA ASN A 4 -5.54 -8.74 -0.89
C ASN A 4 -6.31 -8.70 0.43
N ALA A 5 -5.64 -8.66 1.57
CA ALA A 5 -6.26 -8.49 2.88
C ALA A 5 -5.63 -7.27 3.57
N PRO A 6 -6.13 -6.05 3.29
CA PRO A 6 -5.69 -4.85 3.97
C PRO A 6 -6.17 -4.82 5.43
N ILE A 7 -5.49 -4.02 6.25
CA ILE A 7 -5.99 -3.62 7.58
C ILE A 7 -6.07 -2.09 7.56
N PHE A 8 -5.22 -1.39 8.30
CA PHE A 8 -5.18 0.08 8.37
C PHE A 8 -4.41 0.75 7.23
N TRP A 9 -3.65 -0.04 6.47
CA TRP A 9 -2.83 0.41 5.36
C TRP A 9 -2.91 -0.60 4.21
N ILE A 10 -3.23 -0.13 3.01
CA ILE A 10 -3.21 -0.96 1.80
C ILE A 10 -1.78 -1.01 1.29
N ARG A 11 -1.28 -2.22 1.06
CA ARG A 11 0.10 -2.45 0.60
C ARG A 11 0.11 -2.80 -0.87
N ALA A 12 0.73 -1.94 -1.68
CA ALA A 12 1.02 -2.20 -3.07
C ALA A 12 2.47 -1.89 -3.40
N HIS A 13 3.02 -2.66 -4.35
CA HIS A 13 4.43 -2.62 -4.72
C HIS A 13 4.57 -2.78 -6.23
N SER A 14 5.49 -2.02 -6.83
CA SER A 14 5.89 -2.22 -8.23
C SER A 14 6.89 -3.39 -8.40
N PHE A 15 7.32 -3.99 -7.29
CA PHE A 15 8.24 -5.12 -7.18
C PHE A 15 7.58 -6.31 -6.46
N VAL A 16 8.29 -7.45 -6.42
CA VAL A 16 7.90 -8.64 -5.66
C VAL A 16 8.65 -8.66 -4.33
N PRO A 17 7.97 -8.55 -3.18
CA PRO A 17 8.55 -8.79 -1.85
C PRO A 17 9.21 -10.16 -1.73
N PHE A 18 10.27 -10.25 -0.92
CA PHE A 18 10.86 -11.54 -0.61
C PHE A 18 9.87 -12.41 0.18
N PHE A 19 9.73 -13.66 -0.24
CA PHE A 19 8.99 -14.69 0.49
C PHE A 19 9.63 -16.05 0.21
N LYS A 20 9.92 -16.78 1.28
CA LYS A 20 10.49 -18.13 1.25
C LYS A 20 9.78 -19.00 2.28
N SER A 21 9.36 -20.17 1.85
CA SER A 21 8.86 -21.23 2.73
C SER A 21 9.82 -22.42 2.72
N GLU A 22 9.90 -23.14 3.82
CA GLU A 22 10.70 -24.37 3.92
C GLU A 22 10.25 -25.44 2.92
N ARG A 23 8.93 -25.60 2.77
CA ARG A 23 8.33 -26.59 1.85
C ARG A 23 8.59 -26.31 0.37
N ASP A 24 8.37 -25.07 -0.07
CA ASP A 24 8.33 -24.73 -1.50
C ASP A 24 9.50 -23.81 -1.94
N GLY A 25 10.42 -23.49 -1.04
CA GLY A 25 11.50 -22.54 -1.32
C GLY A 25 11.01 -21.11 -1.53
N ILE A 26 11.71 -20.36 -2.40
CA ILE A 26 11.37 -18.97 -2.75
C ILE A 26 10.18 -18.97 -3.70
N LYS A 27 9.09 -18.28 -3.33
CA LYS A 27 7.88 -18.15 -4.15
C LYS A 27 7.15 -16.85 -3.86
N ILE A 28 6.14 -16.54 -4.66
CA ILE A 28 5.24 -15.41 -4.40
C ILE A 28 4.20 -15.83 -3.33
N SER A 29 3.97 -14.97 -2.34
CA SER A 29 2.92 -15.20 -1.34
C SER A 29 1.53 -15.28 -2.00
N THR A 30 0.68 -16.20 -1.53
CA THR A 30 -0.67 -16.41 -2.07
C THR A 30 -1.60 -15.20 -1.88
N GLN A 31 -1.33 -14.38 -0.86
CA GLN A 31 -2.05 -13.14 -0.57
C GLN A 31 -1.60 -11.96 -1.45
N LEU A 32 -0.47 -12.12 -2.15
CA LEU A 32 0.04 -11.12 -3.07
C LEU A 32 -0.53 -11.35 -4.48
N LYS A 33 -1.37 -10.42 -4.94
CA LYS A 33 -2.00 -10.46 -6.27
C LYS A 33 -1.27 -9.55 -7.25
N SER A 34 -1.33 -9.88 -8.53
CA SER A 34 -0.70 -9.11 -9.61
C SER A 34 -1.72 -8.28 -10.39
N LEU A 35 -1.25 -7.12 -10.85
CA LEU A 35 -1.93 -6.26 -11.83
C LEU A 35 -0.93 -5.99 -12.95
N PHE A 36 -1.44 -5.82 -14.17
CA PHE A 36 -0.63 -5.60 -15.35
C PHE A 36 -0.92 -4.22 -15.94
N PHE A 37 0.14 -3.50 -16.29
CA PHE A 37 0.08 -2.15 -16.86
C PHE A 37 0.99 -2.09 -18.09
N GLU A 38 0.64 -1.22 -19.04
CA GLU A 38 1.37 -1.03 -20.30
C GLU A 38 2.81 -0.54 -20.10
N THR A 39 3.04 0.27 -19.06
CA THR A 39 4.35 0.88 -18.79
C THR A 39 4.72 0.76 -17.31
N LYS A 40 6.03 0.79 -17.05
CA LYS A 40 6.56 0.82 -15.68
C LYS A 40 6.08 2.05 -14.91
N SER A 41 5.99 3.21 -15.56
CA SER A 41 5.50 4.44 -14.92
C SER A 41 4.04 4.32 -14.49
N LYS A 42 3.17 3.73 -15.33
CA LYS A 42 1.77 3.44 -14.94
C LYS A 42 1.71 2.47 -13.76
N SER A 43 2.51 1.41 -13.78
CA SER A 43 2.59 0.45 -12.67
C SER A 43 3.04 1.09 -11.36
N LYS A 44 4.07 1.94 -11.40
CA LYS A 44 4.56 2.70 -10.24
C LYS A 44 3.50 3.67 -9.72
N ALA A 45 2.92 4.49 -10.60
CA ALA A 45 1.86 5.42 -10.23
C ALA A 45 0.68 4.70 -9.58
N ALA A 46 0.19 3.62 -10.18
CA ALA A 46 -0.88 2.80 -9.60
C ALA A 46 -0.50 2.22 -8.24
N SER A 47 0.76 1.78 -8.05
CA SER A 47 1.19 1.27 -6.75
C SER A 47 1.19 2.33 -5.66
N GLY A 48 1.57 3.58 -5.96
CA GLY A 48 1.46 4.68 -4.99
C GLY A 48 0.01 5.06 -4.70
N VAL A 49 -0.83 5.11 -5.72
CA VAL A 49 -2.27 5.38 -5.57
C VAL A 49 -2.92 4.35 -4.65
N LEU A 50 -2.65 3.05 -4.85
CA LEU A 50 -3.18 2.00 -3.98
C LEU A 50 -2.69 2.12 -2.53
N CYS A 51 -1.52 2.70 -2.29
CA CYS A 51 -1.00 2.95 -0.95
C CYS A 51 -1.55 4.25 -0.32
N SER A 52 -2.30 5.07 -1.07
CA SER A 52 -2.77 6.38 -0.62
C SER A 52 -3.90 6.27 0.40
N THR A 53 -4.06 7.31 1.22
CA THR A 53 -5.18 7.36 2.16
C THR A 53 -6.50 7.54 1.43
N LEU A 54 -6.51 8.32 0.33
CA LEU A 54 -7.70 8.47 -0.48
C LEU A 54 -8.22 7.13 -1.02
N PHE A 55 -7.31 6.28 -1.52
CA PHE A 55 -7.70 4.94 -1.98
C PHE A 55 -8.21 4.07 -0.85
N TYR A 56 -7.61 4.15 0.33
CA TYR A 56 -8.10 3.45 1.53
C TYR A 56 -9.53 3.86 1.90
N ILE A 57 -9.81 5.17 1.96
CA ILE A 57 -11.16 5.69 2.23
C ILE A 57 -12.15 5.20 1.16
N TRP A 58 -11.76 5.27 -0.12
CA TRP A 58 -12.59 4.80 -1.21
C TRP A 58 -12.87 3.29 -1.12
N TRP A 59 -11.88 2.47 -0.80
CA TRP A 59 -12.07 1.03 -0.63
C TRP A 59 -13.02 0.72 0.52
N LEU A 60 -12.90 1.42 1.66
CA LEU A 60 -13.82 1.26 2.78
C LEU A 60 -15.28 1.61 2.44
N THR A 61 -15.52 2.51 1.48
CA THR A 61 -16.88 2.95 1.14
C THR A 61 -17.59 2.03 0.15
N VAL A 62 -16.84 1.20 -0.60
CA VAL A 62 -17.39 0.38 -1.69
C VAL A 62 -17.17 -1.13 -1.55
N SER A 63 -16.37 -1.57 -0.58
CA SER A 63 -15.99 -2.99 -0.42
C SER A 63 -16.60 -3.65 0.83
N ASP A 64 -16.28 -4.93 1.03
CA ASP A 64 -16.58 -5.69 2.26
C ASP A 64 -15.63 -5.35 3.42
N CYS A 65 -14.73 -4.39 3.23
CA CYS A 65 -13.68 -3.98 4.17
C CYS A 65 -12.77 -5.11 4.64
N TYR A 66 -12.70 -6.22 3.89
CA TYR A 66 -11.92 -7.39 4.25
C TYR A 66 -11.02 -7.86 3.11
N HIS A 67 -11.57 -8.05 1.92
CA HIS A 67 -10.81 -8.43 0.74
C HIS A 67 -10.69 -7.26 -0.23
N LEU A 68 -9.45 -6.88 -0.55
CA LEU A 68 -9.19 -6.02 -1.70
C LEU A 68 -9.16 -6.88 -2.97
N ASN A 69 -10.13 -6.66 -3.85
CA ASN A 69 -10.30 -7.40 -5.09
C ASN A 69 -10.03 -6.54 -6.32
N LYS A 70 -9.75 -7.21 -7.44
CA LYS A 70 -9.48 -6.52 -8.71
C LYS A 70 -10.63 -5.59 -9.16
N PRO A 71 -11.93 -5.96 -9.06
CA PRO A 71 -13.01 -5.07 -9.47
C PRO A 71 -13.01 -3.74 -8.74
N GLU A 72 -12.69 -3.73 -7.44
CA GLU A 72 -12.57 -2.50 -6.67
C GLU A 72 -11.44 -1.65 -7.26
N ILE A 73 -10.24 -2.21 -7.41
CA ILE A 73 -9.09 -1.49 -7.99
C ILE A 73 -9.40 -0.93 -9.39
N ASP A 74 -10.03 -1.73 -10.26
CA ASP A 74 -10.37 -1.34 -11.63
C ASP A 74 -11.47 -0.25 -11.66
N SER A 75 -12.28 -0.13 -10.61
CA SER A 75 -13.35 0.86 -10.49
C SER A 75 -12.95 2.17 -9.82
N PHE A 76 -11.74 2.24 -9.24
CA PHE A 76 -11.24 3.49 -8.66
C PHE A 76 -11.07 4.56 -9.76
N PRO A 77 -11.73 5.71 -9.64
CA PRO A 77 -11.82 6.67 -10.73
C PRO A 77 -10.51 7.46 -10.85
N ILE A 78 -9.55 7.03 -11.67
CA ILE A 78 -8.29 7.76 -11.88
C ILE A 78 -7.90 7.79 -13.36
N ASP A 79 -7.46 8.95 -13.85
CA ASP A 79 -7.04 9.10 -15.25
C ASP A 79 -5.58 8.65 -15.46
N LEU A 80 -5.38 7.34 -15.65
CA LEU A 80 -4.09 6.77 -16.02
C LEU A 80 -3.71 7.00 -17.50
N ASN A 81 -4.36 7.93 -18.22
CA ASN A 81 -3.90 8.44 -19.51
C ASN A 81 -3.27 9.83 -19.42
N ASN A 82 -3.47 10.54 -18.30
CA ASN A 82 -2.81 11.81 -18.04
C ASN A 82 -1.31 11.62 -17.75
N LYS A 83 -0.46 11.95 -18.74
CA LYS A 83 0.99 11.76 -18.64
C LYS A 83 1.63 12.55 -17.49
N ALA A 84 1.20 13.78 -17.25
CA ALA A 84 1.76 14.63 -16.20
C ALA A 84 1.43 14.07 -14.80
N LEU A 85 0.20 13.59 -14.63
CA LEU A 85 -0.22 12.91 -13.40
C LEU A 85 0.61 11.64 -13.16
N ILE A 86 0.75 10.79 -14.18
CA ILE A 86 1.53 9.55 -14.11
C ILE A 86 2.99 9.85 -13.77
N GLU A 87 3.60 10.87 -14.37
CA GLU A 87 4.99 11.25 -14.11
C GLU A 87 5.18 11.66 -12.65
N ARG A 88 4.36 12.57 -12.12
CA ARG A 88 4.39 13.00 -10.71
C ARG A 88 4.18 11.82 -9.77
N LEU A 89 3.09 11.08 -9.94
CA LEU A 89 2.76 9.94 -9.08
C LEU A 89 3.84 8.86 -9.14
N SER A 90 4.35 8.51 -10.33
CA SER A 90 5.37 7.47 -10.47
C SER A 90 6.68 7.84 -9.78
N THR A 91 7.03 9.13 -9.76
CA THR A 91 8.24 9.64 -9.10
C THR A 91 8.12 9.53 -7.58
N ILE A 92 7.01 10.01 -7.01
CA ILE A 92 6.78 9.94 -5.55
C ILE A 92 6.59 8.47 -5.12
N SER A 93 5.93 7.65 -5.93
CA SER A 93 5.77 6.21 -5.66
C SER A 93 7.10 5.46 -5.65
N GLU A 94 8.07 5.87 -6.48
CA GLU A 94 9.42 5.31 -6.45
C GLU A 94 10.17 5.71 -5.18
N GLN A 95 10.01 6.95 -4.71
CA GLN A 95 10.54 7.38 -3.41
C GLN A 95 9.91 6.59 -2.26
N LEU A 96 8.58 6.39 -2.28
CA LEU A 96 7.86 5.56 -1.32
C LEU A 96 8.42 4.13 -1.31
N GLU A 97 8.65 3.54 -2.49
CA GLU A 97 9.19 2.20 -2.61
C GLU A 97 10.61 2.09 -2.01
N ILE A 98 11.50 3.04 -2.31
CA ILE A 98 12.86 3.09 -1.77
C ILE A 98 12.81 3.21 -0.25
N ASP A 99 11.98 4.12 0.26
CA ASP A 99 11.83 4.38 1.68
C ASP A 99 11.27 3.16 2.43
N LEU A 100 10.22 2.53 1.89
CA LEU A 100 9.63 1.31 2.42
C LEU A 100 10.65 0.16 2.49
N LYS A 101 11.46 -0.02 1.44
CA LYS A 101 12.52 -1.04 1.43
C LYS A 101 13.58 -0.77 2.47
N SER A 102 14.00 0.48 2.66
CA SER A 102 15.00 0.83 3.68
C SER A 102 14.52 0.61 5.11
N LYS A 103 13.19 0.65 5.32
CA LYS A 103 12.53 0.48 6.62
C LYS A 103 11.91 -0.92 6.81
N ALA A 104 12.02 -1.79 5.80
CA ALA A 104 11.50 -3.15 5.84
C ALA A 104 12.30 -4.03 6.80
N LYS A 105 11.64 -5.01 7.41
CA LYS A 105 12.30 -6.02 8.24
C LYS A 105 12.07 -7.40 7.64
N ARG A 106 13.09 -8.25 7.63
CA ARG A 106 12.91 -9.67 7.33
C ARG A 106 12.44 -10.39 8.57
N ARG A 107 11.23 -10.94 8.52
CA ARG A 107 10.64 -11.73 9.61
C ARG A 107 10.79 -13.21 9.32
N ILE A 108 10.93 -13.99 10.38
CA ILE A 108 10.97 -15.45 10.33
C ILE A 108 9.88 -15.96 11.27
N TYR A 109 8.93 -16.70 10.72
CA TYR A 109 7.88 -17.37 11.49
C TYR A 109 8.05 -18.88 11.36
N LYS A 110 7.72 -19.59 12.42
CA LYS A 110 7.69 -21.06 12.43
C LYS A 110 6.26 -21.51 12.66
N TYR A 111 5.60 -21.94 11.58
CA TYR A 111 4.27 -22.50 11.65
C TYR A 111 4.34 -23.99 11.96
N GLU A 112 3.40 -24.49 12.75
CA GLU A 112 3.32 -25.92 13.09
C GLU A 112 3.13 -26.81 11.86
N THR A 113 2.36 -26.34 10.86
CA THR A 113 1.95 -27.13 9.70
C THR A 113 2.88 -26.97 8.48
N SER A 114 3.43 -25.77 8.27
CA SER A 114 4.20 -25.41 7.07
C SER A 114 5.69 -25.14 7.33
N GLY A 115 6.12 -25.27 8.59
CA GLY A 115 7.51 -25.11 9.00
C GLY A 115 7.96 -23.65 8.98
N ARG A 116 9.24 -23.43 8.70
CA ARG A 116 9.84 -22.09 8.68
C ARG A 116 9.42 -21.29 7.44
N VAL A 117 8.97 -20.06 7.67
CA VAL A 117 8.64 -19.08 6.63
C VAL A 117 9.41 -17.80 6.89
N GLU A 118 10.00 -17.22 5.85
CA GLU A 118 10.78 -15.99 5.91
C GLU A 118 10.23 -15.01 4.87
N TYR A 119 9.93 -13.77 5.27
CA TYR A 119 9.35 -12.77 4.37
C TYR A 119 9.74 -11.34 4.74
N ASP A 120 9.66 -10.43 3.77
CA ASP A 120 9.83 -9.00 4.02
C ASP A 120 8.53 -8.37 4.53
N GLU A 121 8.61 -7.71 5.67
CA GLU A 121 7.51 -6.96 6.29
C GLU A 121 7.72 -5.45 6.10
N PHE A 122 6.66 -4.77 5.62
CA PHE A 122 6.67 -3.34 5.31
C PHE A 122 5.75 -2.56 6.25
N TYR A 123 6.22 -1.40 6.70
CA TYR A 123 5.52 -0.55 7.67
C TYR A 123 5.15 0.81 7.06
N LEU A 124 4.00 0.90 6.38
CA LEU A 124 3.56 2.12 5.68
C LEU A 124 3.47 3.34 6.60
N LYS A 125 3.08 3.15 7.87
CA LYS A 125 3.06 4.23 8.87
C LYS A 125 4.39 4.99 9.00
N LYS A 126 5.53 4.34 8.76
CA LYS A 126 6.86 4.96 8.82
C LYS A 126 7.20 5.81 7.59
N SER A 127 6.39 5.71 6.54
CA SER A 127 6.53 6.42 5.26
C SER A 127 5.33 7.32 5.00
N LYS A 128 4.51 7.61 6.03
CA LYS A 128 3.27 8.38 5.91
C LYS A 128 3.49 9.73 5.21
N TYR A 129 4.57 10.44 5.50
CA TYR A 129 4.86 11.72 4.87
C TYR A 129 4.92 11.64 3.34
N ILE A 130 5.43 10.54 2.76
CA ILE A 130 5.44 10.33 1.31
C ILE A 130 4.04 9.94 0.80
N ILE A 131 3.28 9.20 1.59
CA ILE A 131 1.89 8.88 1.29
C ILE A 131 1.05 10.16 1.26
N ASP A 132 1.29 11.09 2.18
CA ASP A 132 0.63 12.39 2.23
C ASP A 132 0.95 13.25 0.99
N GLU A 133 2.18 13.16 0.45
CA GLU A 133 2.54 13.77 -0.83
C GLU A 133 1.77 13.17 -2.02
N ILE A 134 1.53 11.85 -2.02
CA ILE A 134 0.68 11.19 -3.01
C ILE A 134 -0.76 11.70 -2.89
N ASP A 135 -1.30 11.75 -1.67
CA ASP A 135 -2.65 12.25 -1.41
C ASP A 135 -2.81 13.73 -1.84
N ALA A 136 -1.76 14.56 -1.69
CA ALA A 136 -1.76 15.94 -2.20
C ALA A 136 -1.84 16.01 -3.73
N VAL A 137 -1.10 15.17 -4.46
CA VAL A 137 -1.20 15.09 -5.93
C VAL A 137 -2.58 14.61 -6.36
N LEU A 138 -3.17 13.67 -5.62
CA LEU A 138 -4.53 13.19 -5.89
C LEU A 138 -5.57 14.28 -5.62
N ALA A 139 -5.44 15.04 -4.53
CA ALA A 139 -6.32 16.16 -4.24
C ALA A 139 -6.32 17.21 -5.36
N GLU A 140 -5.15 17.58 -5.88
CA GLU A 140 -5.06 18.46 -7.06
C GLU A 140 -5.74 17.85 -8.29
N HIS A 141 -5.58 16.55 -8.53
CA HIS A 141 -6.18 15.86 -9.67
C HIS A 141 -7.71 15.86 -9.62
N TYR A 142 -8.29 15.65 -8.43
CA TYR A 142 -9.74 15.62 -8.22
C TYR A 142 -10.36 17.00 -7.95
N GLY A 143 -9.54 18.03 -7.75
CA GLY A 143 -10.01 19.37 -7.42
C GLY A 143 -10.50 19.51 -5.98
N PHE A 144 -9.95 18.73 -5.06
CA PHE A 144 -10.27 18.83 -3.63
C PHE A 144 -9.71 20.12 -3.01
N THR A 145 -10.41 20.62 -1.99
CA THR A 145 -9.96 21.78 -1.23
C THR A 145 -8.85 21.41 -0.24
N PRO A 146 -8.09 22.39 0.29
CA PRO A 146 -7.11 22.14 1.35
C PRO A 146 -7.72 21.46 2.58
N GLU A 147 -8.96 21.79 2.93
CA GLU A 147 -9.69 21.19 4.05
C GLU A 147 -10.05 19.72 3.79
N GLU A 148 -10.45 19.38 2.57
CA GLU A 148 -10.72 18.00 2.16
C GLU A 148 -9.44 17.16 2.14
N LEU A 149 -8.33 17.73 1.68
CA LEU A 149 -7.01 17.08 1.76
C LEU A 149 -6.59 16.85 3.22
N ASP A 150 -6.77 17.84 4.09
CA ASP A 150 -6.47 17.68 5.52
C ASP A 150 -7.32 16.57 6.15
N PHE A 151 -8.60 16.49 5.81
CA PHE A 151 -9.46 15.38 6.22
C PHE A 151 -8.93 14.03 5.74
N ILE A 152 -8.54 13.91 4.46
CA ILE A 152 -8.00 12.68 3.90
C ILE A 152 -6.72 12.27 4.65
N ILE A 153 -5.74 13.17 4.77
CA ILE A 153 -4.45 12.89 5.42
C ILE A 153 -4.61 12.45 6.88
N ASN A 154 -5.62 12.96 7.58
CA ASN A 154 -5.88 12.68 8.99
C ASN A 154 -6.95 11.59 9.22
N TYR A 155 -7.50 11.00 8.17
CA TYR A 155 -8.52 9.96 8.28
C TYR A 155 -7.99 8.75 9.07
N ASP A 156 -8.69 8.39 10.13
CA ASP A 156 -8.34 7.33 11.09
C ASP A 156 -6.89 7.39 11.62
N ILE A 157 -6.28 8.58 11.66
CA ILE A 157 -4.86 8.73 11.99
C ILE A 157 -4.51 8.13 13.36
N LYS A 158 -5.45 8.16 14.32
CA LYS A 158 -5.25 7.55 15.64
C LYS A 158 -5.02 6.04 15.56
N TYR A 159 -5.80 5.34 14.74
CA TYR A 159 -5.70 3.89 14.55
C TYR A 159 -4.54 3.53 13.62
N ARG A 160 -4.41 4.26 12.51
CA ARG A 160 -3.37 4.01 11.49
C ARG A 160 -1.95 4.26 12.02
N MET A 161 -1.81 5.16 12.99
CA MET A 161 -0.54 5.43 13.68
C MET A 161 -0.37 4.69 15.01
N GLY A 162 -1.41 4.00 15.51
CA GLY A 162 -1.36 3.23 16.75
C GLY A 162 -1.30 4.09 18.02
N LYS A 163 -1.99 5.24 18.07
CA LYS A 163 -1.98 6.15 19.23
C LYS A 163 -3.03 5.84 20.31
N GLU A 164 -4.07 5.03 20.02
CA GLU A 164 -5.10 4.65 21.01
C GLU A 164 -4.85 3.28 21.68
N LEU A 165 -4.02 2.42 21.08
CA LEU A 165 -3.55 1.19 21.72
C LEU A 165 -2.32 1.57 22.55
N GLY A 166 -2.54 1.95 23.82
CA GLY A 166 -1.44 2.27 24.74
C GLY A 166 -0.41 1.14 24.77
N GLU A 167 0.87 1.53 24.71
CA GLU A 167 2.07 0.77 25.08
C GLU A 167 2.18 -0.71 24.64
N ASP A 168 3.22 -0.99 23.83
CA ASP A 168 3.95 -2.26 23.85
C ASP A 168 3.10 -3.55 23.88
N GLU A 169 2.52 -3.93 22.74
CA GLU A 169 2.30 -5.36 22.44
C GLU A 169 3.34 -5.81 21.39
N ASP A 170 4.49 -6.22 21.94
CA ASP A 170 5.35 -7.31 21.47
C ASP A 170 5.54 -7.48 19.96
N ASP A 171 6.51 -6.74 19.43
CA ASP A 171 7.29 -7.14 18.26
C ASP A 171 8.28 -8.27 18.65
N GLU A 172 7.81 -9.43 19.13
CA GLU A 172 8.59 -10.69 19.11
C GLU A 172 8.53 -11.34 17.70
#